data_AF-A0A366KAK5-F1
#
_entry.id   AF-A0A366KAK5-F1
#
_cell.length_a   1.000
_cell.length_b   1.000
_cell.length_c   1.000
_cell.angle_alpha   90.00
_cell.angle_beta   90.00
_cell.angle_gamma   90.00
#
_symmetry.space_group_name_H-M   'P 1'
#
loop_
_entity.id
_entity.type
_entity.pdbx_description
1 polymer ?
#
loop_
_entity_poly.entity_id
_entity_poly.type
_entity_poly.pdbx_seq_one_letter_code
_entity_poly.pdbx_strand_id
1 'polypeptide(L)'
;MTPSSCGPISALTLGLPASTVLPADKGTLPKQVFMAKGPLSAKLKQRFSKDIESISMLALLRPANTGLAEGKRVKEILVIGLELNCQEFPSEIVDHIAGMRPSGILFLCLRKGTAPDQASTPNYEAALAVRRALPGRAGHEQRLKVFAGDWQPAQAISVQVFGSDMDEAWESLSSQAILGQPDSKDLDQRIAARDQIKALHLEEEKLTKDHARAKNPTQRNEIFAKLHKLRAQLAQLEG
;
A
#
# COMPACT_ATOMS: atom_id res chain seq x y z
N MET A 1 13.65 -0.34 26.00
CA MET A 1 12.65 -1.28 25.45
C MET A 1 12.89 -1.36 23.94
N THR A 2 13.16 -2.55 23.41
CA THR A 2 13.45 -2.72 21.98
C THR A 2 12.13 -2.72 21.19
N PRO A 3 11.98 -1.83 20.18
CA PRO A 3 10.76 -1.79 19.37
C PRO A 3 10.65 -3.02 18.47
N SER A 4 9.42 -3.43 18.17
CA SER A 4 9.17 -4.40 17.09
C SER A 4 9.60 -3.82 15.74
N SER A 5 10.08 -4.69 14.85
CA SER A 5 10.58 -4.32 13.54
C SER A 5 10.14 -5.30 12.45
N CYS A 6 10.24 -4.85 11.21
CA CYS A 6 10.13 -5.59 9.97
C CYS A 6 11.42 -5.33 9.21
N GLY A 7 12.34 -6.30 9.19
CA GLY A 7 13.73 -6.06 8.78
C GLY A 7 14.34 -4.83 9.49
N PRO A 8 14.88 -3.84 8.75
CA PRO A 8 15.51 -2.65 9.33
C PRO A 8 14.51 -1.57 9.80
N ILE A 9 13.21 -1.74 9.57
CA ILE A 9 12.20 -0.72 9.85
C ILE A 9 11.44 -1.06 11.13
N SER A 10 11.41 -0.13 12.08
CA SER A 10 10.51 -0.13 13.24
C SER A 10 9.46 0.97 13.12
N ALA A 11 8.49 0.99 14.03
CA ALA A 11 7.53 2.10 14.10
C ALA A 11 8.21 3.46 14.30
N LEU A 12 9.32 3.52 15.05
CA LEU A 12 10.07 4.76 15.29
C LEU A 12 10.75 5.28 14.02
N THR A 13 11.43 4.39 13.28
CA THR A 13 12.09 4.77 12.02
C THR A 13 11.07 5.10 10.92
N LEU A 14 9.86 4.54 11.00
CA LEU A 14 8.74 4.89 10.13
C LEU A 14 8.14 6.27 10.45
N GLY A 15 8.52 6.92 11.56
CA GLY A 15 8.05 8.25 11.94
C GLY A 15 6.84 8.26 12.89
N LEU A 16 6.45 7.09 13.43
CA LEU A 16 5.31 7.01 14.35
C LEU A 16 5.70 7.43 15.79
N PRO A 17 4.76 8.01 16.57
CA PRO A 17 5.03 8.42 17.94
C PRO A 17 5.45 7.24 18.83
N ALA A 18 6.41 7.46 19.72
CA ALA A 18 6.92 6.43 20.63
C ALA A 18 5.84 5.76 21.51
N SER A 19 4.78 6.50 21.85
CA SER A 19 3.62 6.02 22.60
C SER A 19 2.78 4.96 21.87
N THR A 20 2.95 4.81 20.56
CA THR A 20 2.21 3.86 19.71
C THR A 20 2.99 2.57 19.45
N VAL A 21 4.29 2.56 19.79
CA VAL A 21 5.24 1.50 19.44
C VAL A 21 4.94 0.24 20.23
N LEU A 22 5.02 -0.89 19.53
CA LEU A 22 4.93 -2.20 20.16
C LEU A 22 6.31 -2.76 20.51
N PRO A 23 6.46 -3.38 21.70
CA PRO A 23 7.66 -4.12 22.07
C PRO A 23 7.95 -5.30 21.12
N ALA A 24 9.22 -5.62 20.90
CA ALA A 24 9.64 -6.75 20.08
C ALA A 24 9.04 -8.10 20.54
N ASP A 25 8.98 -8.36 21.86
CA ASP A 25 8.43 -9.60 22.43
C ASP A 25 6.91 -9.75 22.24
N LYS A 26 6.19 -8.67 21.91
CA LYS A 26 4.75 -8.67 21.64
C LYS A 26 4.40 -8.39 20.18
N GLY A 27 5.40 -8.13 19.35
CA GLY A 27 5.21 -7.72 17.97
C GLY A 27 5.10 -8.89 16.99
N THR A 28 5.72 -10.05 17.26
CA THR A 28 5.70 -11.16 16.30
C THR A 28 4.32 -11.79 16.17
N LEU A 29 3.78 -11.83 14.95
CA LEU A 29 2.49 -12.45 14.64
C LEU A 29 2.71 -13.75 13.85
N PRO A 30 2.39 -14.94 14.40
CA PRO A 30 2.58 -16.19 13.67
C PRO A 30 1.70 -16.25 12.41
N LYS A 31 2.29 -16.59 11.25
CA LYS A 31 1.57 -16.72 9.97
C LYS A 31 0.38 -17.67 10.08
N GLN A 32 0.52 -18.72 10.88
CA GLN A 32 -0.51 -19.73 11.12
C GLN A 32 -1.82 -19.13 11.64
N VAL A 33 -1.76 -18.04 12.43
CA VAL A 33 -2.95 -17.36 12.95
C VAL A 33 -3.79 -16.75 11.81
N PHE A 34 -3.13 -16.24 10.77
CA PHE A 34 -3.79 -15.69 9.58
C PHE A 34 -4.28 -16.79 8.63
N MET A 35 -3.58 -17.92 8.61
CA MET A 35 -3.94 -19.08 7.78
C MET A 35 -5.06 -19.96 8.37
N ALA A 36 -5.29 -19.89 9.68
CA ALA A 36 -6.27 -20.70 10.39
C ALA A 36 -7.69 -20.10 10.37
N LYS A 37 -7.83 -18.81 10.08
CA LYS A 37 -9.10 -18.09 10.15
C LYS A 37 -9.73 -17.94 8.76
N GLY A 38 -10.94 -18.48 8.63
CA GLY A 38 -11.78 -18.36 7.42
C GLY A 38 -11.43 -19.36 6.31
N PRO A 39 -12.29 -19.47 5.27
CA PRO A 39 -12.03 -20.31 4.12
C PRO A 39 -10.89 -19.72 3.28
N LEU A 40 -9.73 -20.37 3.32
CA LEU A 40 -8.54 -19.99 2.56
C LEU A 40 -8.32 -20.98 1.42
N SER A 41 -8.18 -20.46 0.20
CA SER A 41 -7.81 -21.27 -0.95
C SER A 41 -6.42 -21.89 -0.76
N ALA A 42 -6.20 -23.08 -1.32
CA ALA A 42 -4.89 -23.73 -1.28
C ALA A 42 -3.79 -22.83 -1.87
N LYS A 43 -4.12 -22.09 -2.95
CA LYS A 43 -3.24 -21.09 -3.56
C LYS A 43 -2.82 -20.01 -2.57
N LEU A 44 -3.78 -19.40 -1.85
CA LEU A 44 -3.48 -18.33 -0.90
C LEU A 44 -2.67 -18.86 0.30
N LYS A 45 -2.97 -20.07 0.80
CA LYS A 45 -2.15 -20.73 1.83
C LYS A 45 -0.70 -20.94 1.37
N GLN A 46 -0.51 -21.39 0.13
CA GLN A 46 0.82 -21.56 -0.45
C GLN A 46 1.57 -20.23 -0.54
N ARG A 47 0.90 -19.14 -0.95
CA ARG A 47 1.49 -17.81 -0.98
C ARG A 47 1.90 -17.32 0.40
N PHE A 48 1.09 -17.52 1.44
CA PHE A 48 1.49 -17.19 2.82
C PHE A 48 2.80 -17.88 3.24
N SER A 49 2.95 -19.16 2.90
CA SER A 49 4.16 -19.91 3.24
C SER A 49 5.39 -19.50 2.41
N LYS A 50 5.20 -19.24 1.12
CA LYS A 50 6.27 -18.98 0.16
C LYS A 50 6.70 -17.51 0.14
N ASP A 51 5.73 -16.60 0.04
CA ASP A 51 5.95 -15.20 -0.32
C ASP A 51 6.23 -14.33 0.91
N ILE A 52 5.79 -14.75 2.10
CA ILE A 52 6.01 -14.02 3.37
C ILE A 52 7.15 -14.68 4.12
N GLU A 53 8.11 -13.90 4.60
CA GLU A 53 9.18 -14.31 5.51
C GLU A 53 8.74 -14.18 6.97
N SER A 54 8.23 -13.01 7.35
CA SER A 54 7.79 -12.71 8.71
C SER A 54 6.61 -11.73 8.71
N ILE A 55 5.83 -11.74 9.80
CA ILE A 55 4.75 -10.77 10.05
C ILE A 55 4.97 -10.19 11.44
N SER A 56 5.03 -8.86 11.53
CA SER A 56 5.23 -8.16 12.79
C SER A 56 4.24 -7.02 12.98
N MET A 57 3.81 -6.81 14.22
CA MET A 57 2.98 -5.69 14.63
C MET A 57 3.89 -4.59 15.15
N LEU A 58 4.02 -3.53 14.37
CA LEU A 58 4.96 -2.44 14.63
C LEU A 58 4.38 -1.40 15.60
N ALA A 59 3.11 -1.07 15.41
CA ALA A 59 2.43 -0.06 16.22
C ALA A 59 0.93 -0.32 16.34
N LEU A 60 0.34 0.28 17.38
CA LEU A 60 -1.10 0.32 17.63
C LEU A 60 -1.50 1.74 18.03
N LEU A 61 -2.21 2.42 17.14
CA LEU A 61 -2.69 3.78 17.33
C LEU A 61 -4.12 3.74 17.87
N ARG A 62 -4.34 4.40 18.99
CA ARG A 62 -5.63 4.57 19.67
C ARG A 62 -5.72 5.99 20.24
N PRO A 63 -6.93 6.52 20.48
CA PRO A 63 -7.10 7.83 21.13
C PRO A 63 -6.21 8.01 22.37
N ALA A 64 -6.15 6.97 23.21
CA ALA A 64 -5.39 6.97 24.47
C ALA A 64 -3.87 7.13 24.32
N ASN A 65 -3.28 6.86 23.16
CA ASN A 65 -1.83 6.95 22.95
C ASN A 65 -1.40 7.84 21.79
N THR A 66 -2.34 8.33 20.99
CA THR A 66 -2.10 9.35 19.95
C THR A 66 -2.44 10.76 20.42
N GLY A 67 -3.30 10.90 21.43
CA GLY A 67 -3.86 12.20 21.84
C GLY A 67 -4.98 12.70 20.92
N LEU A 68 -5.41 11.89 19.95
CA LEU A 68 -6.52 12.20 19.05
C LEU A 68 -7.86 11.88 19.69
N ALA A 69 -8.92 12.55 19.23
CA ALA A 69 -10.29 12.20 19.59
C ALA A 69 -10.71 10.84 19.02
N GLU A 70 -11.74 10.24 19.60
CA GLU A 70 -12.31 9.00 19.09
C GLU A 70 -13.00 9.21 17.73
N GLY A 71 -12.66 8.38 16.74
CA GLY A 71 -13.32 8.40 15.44
C GLY A 71 -14.71 7.73 15.50
N LYS A 72 -15.60 8.14 14.61
CA LYS A 72 -16.93 7.51 14.44
C LYS A 72 -16.81 6.14 13.79
N ARG A 73 -15.92 5.98 12.79
CA ARG A 73 -15.78 4.74 12.00
C ARG A 73 -14.57 3.93 12.44
N VAL A 74 -13.42 4.58 12.64
CA VAL A 74 -12.15 3.95 12.99
C VAL A 74 -11.88 4.17 14.47
N LYS A 75 -11.81 3.06 15.22
CA LYS A 75 -11.53 3.08 16.67
C LYS A 75 -10.05 2.90 16.99
N GLU A 76 -9.33 2.25 16.08
CA GLU A 76 -7.89 2.01 16.19
C GLU A 76 -7.29 1.78 14.80
N ILE A 77 -5.99 2.05 14.69
CA ILE A 77 -5.21 1.81 13.47
C ILE A 77 -4.00 0.95 13.83
N LEU A 78 -3.82 -0.15 13.11
CA LEU A 78 -2.70 -1.05 13.29
C LEU A 78 -1.66 -0.79 12.24
N VAL A 79 -0.39 -0.98 12.60
CA VAL A 79 0.72 -0.96 11.64
C VAL A 79 1.37 -2.33 11.64
N ILE A 80 1.25 -3.04 10.52
CA ILE A 80 1.74 -4.41 10.36
C ILE A 80 2.86 -4.43 9.31
N GLY A 81 4.02 -4.93 9.69
CA GLY A 81 5.12 -5.25 8.79
C GLY A 81 4.95 -6.63 8.17
N LEU A 82 5.19 -6.71 6.85
CA LEU A 82 5.27 -7.93 6.07
C LEU A 82 6.64 -7.98 5.40
N GLU A 83 7.53 -8.82 5.91
CA GLU A 83 8.80 -9.10 5.25
C GLU A 83 8.58 -10.17 4.19
N LEU A 84 9.08 -9.94 2.97
CA LEU A 84 8.74 -10.70 1.78
C LEU A 84 9.92 -11.48 1.22
N ASN A 85 9.65 -12.72 0.81
CA ASN A 85 10.53 -13.57 0.02
C ASN A 85 10.30 -13.43 -1.49
N CYS A 86 9.45 -12.50 -1.92
CA CYS A 86 9.09 -12.28 -3.31
C CYS A 86 9.24 -10.81 -3.71
N GLN A 87 9.27 -10.56 -5.02
CA GLN A 87 9.37 -9.22 -5.57
C GLN A 87 7.98 -8.59 -5.81
N GLU A 88 6.94 -9.40 -5.98
CA GLU A 88 5.59 -8.91 -6.24
C GLU A 88 4.93 -8.36 -4.97
N PHE A 89 4.08 -7.35 -5.14
CA PHE A 89 3.28 -6.86 -4.02
C PHE A 89 2.22 -7.91 -3.61
N PRO A 90 2.11 -8.27 -2.31
CA PRO A 90 1.29 -9.39 -1.86
C PRO A 90 -0.20 -8.99 -1.64
N SER A 91 -0.86 -8.46 -2.67
CA SER A 91 -2.22 -7.88 -2.56
C SER A 91 -3.26 -8.82 -1.94
N GLU A 92 -3.27 -10.10 -2.32
CA GLU A 92 -4.23 -11.09 -1.80
C GLU A 92 -4.03 -11.36 -0.30
N ILE A 93 -2.78 -11.32 0.18
CA ILE A 93 -2.44 -11.53 1.59
C ILE A 93 -2.81 -10.30 2.41
N VAL A 94 -2.51 -9.11 1.90
CA VAL A 94 -2.92 -7.84 2.53
C VAL A 94 -4.44 -7.77 2.64
N ASP A 95 -5.17 -8.11 1.57
CA ASP A 95 -6.63 -8.12 1.58
C ASP A 95 -7.17 -9.11 2.63
N HIS A 96 -6.63 -10.33 2.67
CA HIS A 96 -7.01 -11.35 3.63
C HIS A 96 -6.78 -10.89 5.08
N ILE A 97 -5.57 -10.44 5.44
CA ILE A 97 -5.25 -9.99 6.80
C ILE A 97 -6.15 -8.82 7.22
N ALA A 98 -6.34 -7.84 6.34
CA ALA A 98 -7.20 -6.69 6.61
C ALA A 98 -8.67 -7.08 6.79
N GLY A 99 -9.14 -8.09 6.07
CA GLY A 99 -10.52 -8.59 6.17
C GLY A 99 -10.87 -9.31 7.47
N MET A 100 -9.87 -9.67 8.27
CA MET A 100 -10.07 -10.46 9.48
C MET A 100 -10.54 -9.64 10.69
N ARG A 101 -10.51 -8.31 10.62
CA ARG A 101 -10.91 -7.43 11.73
C ARG A 101 -11.44 -6.07 11.24
N PRO A 102 -12.39 -5.46 11.97
CA PRO A 102 -12.96 -4.16 11.61
C PRO A 102 -12.08 -2.99 12.10
N SER A 103 -10.81 -2.94 11.68
CA SER A 103 -9.88 -1.85 12.02
C SER A 103 -9.17 -1.30 10.78
N GLY A 104 -8.68 -0.07 10.86
CA GLY A 104 -7.68 0.41 9.90
C GLY A 104 -6.38 -0.37 10.07
N ILE A 105 -5.79 -0.86 8.97
CA ILE A 105 -4.46 -1.47 8.98
C ILE A 105 -3.60 -0.83 7.89
N LEU A 106 -2.52 -0.20 8.33
CA LEU A 106 -1.42 0.24 7.49
C LEU A 106 -0.40 -0.90 7.41
N PHE A 107 -0.16 -1.39 6.19
CA PHE A 107 0.83 -2.41 5.93
C PHE A 107 2.13 -1.77 5.47
N LEU A 108 3.24 -2.22 6.03
CA LEU A 108 4.59 -2.00 5.54
C LEU A 108 5.06 -3.29 4.89
N CYS A 109 5.12 -3.34 3.56
CA CYS A 109 5.67 -4.48 2.85
C CYS A 109 7.15 -4.23 2.57
N LEU A 110 8.02 -5.14 2.98
CA LEU A 110 9.47 -5.03 2.84
C LEU A 110 10.00 -6.16 1.96
N ARG A 111 10.79 -5.83 0.94
CA ARG A 111 11.48 -6.82 0.10
C ARG A 111 12.97 -6.48 -0.02
N LYS A 112 13.77 -7.47 -0.40
CA LYS A 112 15.15 -7.20 -0.85
C LYS A 112 15.09 -6.44 -2.17
N GLY A 113 15.78 -5.31 -2.23
CA GLY A 113 15.88 -4.46 -3.41
C GLY A 113 16.61 -5.16 -4.55
N THR A 114 16.33 -4.73 -5.78
CA THR A 114 16.89 -5.34 -7.00
C THR A 114 18.15 -4.63 -7.50
N ALA A 115 18.51 -3.47 -6.94
CA ALA A 115 19.73 -2.77 -7.32
C ALA A 115 20.96 -3.54 -6.81
N PRO A 116 22.08 -3.57 -7.57
CA PRO A 116 23.32 -4.22 -7.13
C PRO A 116 23.75 -3.68 -5.76
N ASP A 117 24.18 -4.57 -4.86
CA ASP A 117 24.75 -4.18 -3.56
C ASP A 117 26.01 -3.34 -3.81
N GLN A 118 25.87 -2.01 -3.78
CA GLN A 118 26.99 -1.08 -3.87
C GLN A 118 27.67 -0.88 -2.50
N ALA A 119 27.09 -1.43 -1.42
CA ALA A 119 27.58 -1.35 -0.05
C ALA A 119 27.39 -2.69 0.69
N SER A 120 28.08 -2.87 1.82
CA SER A 120 27.98 -4.06 2.70
C SER A 120 26.65 -4.17 3.47
N THR A 121 25.66 -3.34 3.16
CA THR A 121 24.35 -3.33 3.80
C THR A 121 23.28 -3.79 2.82
N PRO A 122 22.44 -4.78 3.18
CA PRO A 122 21.40 -5.29 2.30
C PRO A 122 20.49 -4.15 1.83
N ASN A 123 20.39 -4.01 0.50
CA ASN A 123 19.44 -3.09 -0.11
C ASN A 123 18.01 -3.58 0.16
N TYR A 124 17.22 -2.79 0.87
CA TYR A 124 15.81 -3.07 1.13
C TYR A 124 14.94 -2.02 0.46
N GLU A 125 13.84 -2.48 -0.13
CA GLU A 125 12.77 -1.63 -0.62
C GLU A 125 11.51 -1.88 0.19
N ALA A 126 10.75 -0.81 0.42
CA ALA A 126 9.50 -0.86 1.13
C ALA A 126 8.39 -0.20 0.32
N ALA A 127 7.16 -0.70 0.50
CA ALA A 127 5.94 -0.09 0.00
C ALA A 127 4.88 -0.11 1.11
N LEU A 128 4.09 0.96 1.19
CA LEU A 128 2.95 1.02 2.09
C LEU A 128 1.68 0.55 1.38
N ALA A 129 0.75 -0.02 2.15
CA ALA A 129 -0.57 -0.35 1.63
C ALA A 129 -1.67 -0.28 2.68
N VAL A 130 -2.90 -0.10 2.19
CA VAL A 130 -4.12 -0.08 2.99
C VAL A 130 -5.24 -0.76 2.22
N ARG A 131 -6.20 -1.36 2.93
CA ARG A 131 -7.48 -1.83 2.36
C ARG A 131 -8.53 -0.77 2.65
N ARG A 132 -9.13 -0.19 1.59
CA ARG A 132 -10.15 0.87 1.71
C ARG A 132 -11.40 0.50 0.93
N ALA A 133 -12.51 1.11 1.33
CA ALA A 133 -13.74 1.04 0.57
C ALA A 133 -13.61 1.86 -0.71
N LEU A 134 -14.13 1.32 -1.81
CA LEU A 134 -14.30 2.07 -3.04
C LEU A 134 -15.50 3.02 -2.89
N PRO A 135 -15.46 4.19 -3.54
CA PRO A 135 -16.64 5.04 -3.68
C PRO A 135 -17.79 4.23 -4.26
N GLY A 136 -18.87 4.12 -3.49
CA GLY A 136 -20.05 3.34 -3.82
C GLY A 136 -21.28 4.21 -3.91
N ARG A 137 -22.27 3.77 -4.71
CA ARG A 137 -23.60 4.37 -4.69
C ARG A 137 -24.37 3.85 -3.48
N ALA A 138 -25.18 4.71 -2.86
CA ALA A 138 -26.06 4.31 -1.76
C ALA A 138 -26.93 3.11 -2.17
N GLY A 139 -27.01 2.10 -1.30
CA GLY A 139 -27.79 0.87 -1.54
C GLY A 139 -27.03 -0.26 -2.27
N HIS A 140 -25.79 -0.05 -2.71
CA HIS A 140 -24.93 -1.12 -3.24
C HIS A 140 -23.99 -1.67 -2.18
N GLU A 141 -23.64 -2.95 -2.28
CA GLU A 141 -22.65 -3.59 -1.40
C GLU A 141 -21.30 -2.86 -1.49
N GLN A 142 -20.77 -2.49 -0.33
CA GLN A 142 -19.52 -1.77 -0.22
C GLN A 142 -18.36 -2.68 -0.65
N ARG A 143 -17.73 -2.33 -1.77
CA ARG A 143 -16.55 -3.05 -2.27
C ARG A 143 -15.29 -2.52 -1.60
N LEU A 144 -14.46 -3.41 -1.09
CA LEU A 144 -13.15 -3.09 -0.54
C LEU A 144 -12.06 -3.45 -1.56
N LYS A 145 -11.01 -2.63 -1.63
CA LYS A 145 -9.84 -2.85 -2.49
C LYS A 145 -8.56 -2.53 -1.71
N VAL A 146 -7.51 -3.30 -1.98
CA VAL A 146 -6.15 -2.97 -1.53
C VAL A 146 -5.54 -1.92 -2.45
N PHE A 147 -5.01 -0.88 -1.84
CA PHE A 147 -4.22 0.15 -2.50
C PHE A 147 -2.81 0.12 -1.94
N ALA A 148 -1.84 0.11 -2.85
CA ALA A 148 -0.42 0.15 -2.52
C ALA A 148 0.23 1.39 -3.14
N GLY A 149 1.19 1.96 -2.42
CA GLY A 149 2.14 2.94 -2.93
C GLY A 149 3.23 2.28 -3.78
N ASP A 150 4.11 3.10 -4.30
CA ASP A 150 5.26 2.62 -5.07
C ASP A 150 6.36 2.07 -4.14
N TRP A 151 7.15 1.14 -4.67
CA TRP A 151 8.35 0.65 -3.99
C TRP A 151 9.39 1.76 -3.95
N GLN A 152 9.97 1.97 -2.78
CA GLN A 152 11.01 2.96 -2.54
C GLN A 152 12.08 2.40 -1.59
N PRO A 153 13.28 2.99 -1.53
CA PRO A 153 14.29 2.59 -0.54
C PRO A 153 13.71 2.58 0.88
N ALA A 154 14.00 1.53 1.64
CA ALA A 154 13.47 1.33 3.00
C ALA A 154 13.76 2.51 3.95
N GLN A 155 14.82 3.27 3.70
CA GLN A 155 15.19 4.44 4.50
C GLN A 155 14.41 5.71 4.12
N ALA A 156 13.79 5.75 2.94
CA ALA A 156 12.99 6.88 2.47
C ALA A 156 11.54 6.81 2.96
N ILE A 157 11.07 5.63 3.37
CA ILE A 157 9.68 5.43 3.77
C ILE A 157 9.43 6.00 5.16
N SER A 158 8.46 6.90 5.27
CA SER A 158 8.00 7.47 6.53
C SER A 158 6.53 7.85 6.44
N VAL A 159 5.87 7.90 7.59
CA VAL A 159 4.51 8.39 7.76
C VAL A 159 4.42 9.27 9.00
N GLN A 160 3.42 10.13 9.02
CA GLN A 160 3.08 10.98 10.15
C GLN A 160 1.59 10.86 10.46
N VAL A 161 1.24 11.05 11.73
CA VAL A 161 -0.15 11.01 12.18
C VAL A 161 -0.70 12.44 12.17
N PHE A 162 -1.68 12.71 11.30
CA PHE A 162 -2.38 14.00 11.21
C PHE A 162 -3.88 13.83 11.48
N GLY A 163 -4.58 14.93 11.75
CA GLY A 163 -6.02 14.95 12.00
C GLY A 163 -6.36 15.28 13.45
N SER A 164 -7.65 15.51 13.69
CA SER A 164 -8.21 15.81 15.01
C SER A 164 -8.81 14.59 15.70
N ASP A 165 -9.15 13.55 14.93
CA ASP A 165 -9.69 12.27 15.41
C ASP A 165 -9.09 11.07 14.66
N MET A 166 -9.48 9.86 15.09
CA MET A 166 -9.01 8.62 14.46
C MET A 166 -9.51 8.40 13.02
N ASP A 167 -10.63 9.01 12.62
CA ASP A 167 -11.12 8.91 11.24
C ASP A 167 -10.24 9.75 10.32
N GLU A 168 -9.96 11.01 10.68
CA GLU A 168 -9.07 11.90 9.92
C GLU A 168 -7.64 11.34 9.86
N ALA A 169 -7.14 10.76 10.95
CA ALA A 169 -5.84 10.09 10.96
C ALA A 169 -5.79 8.88 10.04
N TRP A 170 -6.85 8.09 9.97
CA TRP A 170 -6.93 6.99 9.03
C TRP A 170 -6.93 7.46 7.58
N GLU A 171 -7.69 8.52 7.25
CA GLU A 171 -7.71 9.08 5.89
C GLU A 171 -6.36 9.70 5.51
N SER A 172 -5.68 10.38 6.43
CA SER A 172 -4.34 10.93 6.19
C SER A 172 -3.28 9.84 5.98
N LEU A 173 -3.24 8.81 6.84
CA LEU A 173 -2.32 7.68 6.67
C LEU A 173 -2.61 6.90 5.37
N SER A 174 -3.88 6.79 5.00
CA SER A 174 -4.30 6.23 3.72
C SER A 174 -3.76 7.04 2.54
N SER A 175 -3.85 8.37 2.60
CA SER A 175 -3.30 9.25 1.57
C SER A 175 -1.78 9.09 1.46
N GLN A 176 -1.06 9.03 2.60
CA GLN A 176 0.39 8.85 2.61
C GLN A 176 0.78 7.51 2.01
N ALA A 177 0.05 6.44 2.35
CA ALA A 177 0.33 5.10 1.84
C ALA A 177 0.14 4.99 0.31
N ILE A 178 -0.85 5.70 -0.25
CA ILE A 178 -1.26 5.51 -1.65
C ILE A 178 -0.67 6.59 -2.57
N LEU A 179 -0.60 7.83 -2.09
CA LEU A 179 -0.23 9.02 -2.84
C LEU A 179 1.08 9.67 -2.36
N GLY A 180 1.67 9.19 -1.25
CA GLY A 180 2.90 9.76 -0.69
C GLY A 180 2.71 11.14 -0.06
N GLN A 181 1.47 11.54 0.24
CA GLN A 181 1.15 12.85 0.81
C GLN A 181 0.14 12.77 1.96
N PRO A 182 0.21 13.65 2.97
CA PRO A 182 -0.66 13.61 4.14
C PRO A 182 -2.06 14.18 3.92
N ASP A 183 -2.23 15.06 2.93
CA ASP A 183 -3.52 15.66 2.64
C ASP A 183 -4.51 14.58 2.20
N SER A 184 -5.63 14.44 2.91
CA SER A 184 -6.70 13.49 2.63
C SER A 184 -7.93 14.13 1.97
N LYS A 185 -7.87 15.42 1.64
CA LYS A 185 -8.93 16.08 0.89
C LYS A 185 -9.13 15.43 -0.47
N ASP A 186 -10.40 15.17 -0.82
CA ASP A 186 -10.83 14.55 -2.07
C ASP A 186 -10.06 13.25 -2.41
N LEU A 187 -9.64 12.50 -1.37
CA LEU A 187 -8.70 11.39 -1.48
C LEU A 187 -9.13 10.35 -2.52
N ASP A 188 -10.41 9.98 -2.55
CA ASP A 188 -10.88 8.96 -3.48
C ASP A 188 -10.82 9.42 -4.95
N GLN A 189 -11.05 10.71 -5.23
CA GLN A 189 -10.91 11.26 -6.57
C GLN A 189 -9.44 11.29 -6.99
N ARG A 190 -8.55 11.68 -6.07
CA ARG A 190 -7.10 11.71 -6.32
C ARG A 190 -6.51 10.31 -6.53
N ILE A 191 -7.00 9.31 -5.80
CA ILE A 191 -6.65 7.91 -6.02
C ILE A 191 -7.12 7.45 -7.40
N ALA A 192 -8.36 7.76 -7.79
CA ALA A 192 -8.88 7.42 -9.11
C ALA A 192 -8.05 8.07 -10.23
N ALA A 193 -7.69 9.34 -10.08
CA ALA A 193 -6.80 10.03 -11.01
C ALA A 193 -5.42 9.38 -11.10
N ARG A 194 -4.79 9.05 -9.96
CA ARG A 194 -3.51 8.33 -9.91
C ARG A 194 -3.57 6.99 -10.66
N ASP A 195 -4.59 6.18 -10.37
CA ASP A 195 -4.75 4.87 -11.00
C ASP A 195 -5.01 5.00 -12.51
N GLN A 196 -5.76 6.03 -12.94
CA GLN A 196 -5.97 6.34 -14.34
C GLN A 196 -4.69 6.78 -15.05
N ILE A 197 -3.90 7.68 -14.44
CA ILE A 197 -2.60 8.12 -14.97
C ILE A 197 -1.67 6.91 -15.14
N LYS A 198 -1.56 6.05 -14.12
CA LYS A 198 -0.74 4.82 -14.20
C LYS A 198 -1.18 3.90 -15.34
N ALA A 199 -2.50 3.71 -15.52
CA ALA A 199 -3.04 2.89 -16.61
C ALA A 199 -2.75 3.48 -18.00
N LEU A 200 -2.90 4.80 -18.15
CA LEU A 200 -2.61 5.50 -19.40
C LEU A 200 -1.12 5.42 -19.78
N HIS A 201 -0.19 5.59 -18.83
CA HIS A 201 1.24 5.43 -19.08
C HIS A 201 1.60 4.01 -19.56
N LEU A 202 1.01 2.97 -18.96
CA LEU A 202 1.19 1.58 -19.40
C LEU A 202 0.65 1.35 -20.82
N GLU A 203 -0.51 1.93 -21.13
CA GLU A 203 -1.09 1.85 -22.47
C GLU A 203 -0.26 2.65 -23.50
N GLU A 204 0.30 3.80 -23.12
CA GLU A 204 1.21 4.58 -23.96
C GLU A 204 2.46 3.79 -24.32
N GLU A 205 3.11 3.14 -23.34
CA GLU A 205 4.29 2.32 -23.56
C GLU A 205 3.99 1.17 -24.55
N LYS A 206 2.84 0.51 -24.35
CA LYS A 206 2.38 -0.56 -25.24
C LYS A 206 2.13 -0.05 -26.66
N LEU A 207 1.34 1.02 -26.81
CA LEU A 207 1.02 1.60 -28.12
C LEU A 207 2.26 2.13 -28.83
N THR A 208 3.24 2.66 -28.09
CA THR A 208 4.52 3.11 -28.65
C THR A 208 5.31 1.93 -29.24
N LYS A 209 5.38 0.80 -28.53
CA LYS A 209 6.01 -0.43 -29.03
C LYS A 209 5.26 -0.99 -30.24
N ASP A 210 3.93 -0.98 -30.21
CA ASP A 210 3.09 -1.48 -31.31
C ASP A 210 3.22 -0.59 -32.56
N HIS A 211 3.26 0.74 -32.38
CA HIS A 211 3.50 1.70 -33.47
C HIS A 211 4.84 1.44 -34.16
N ALA A 212 5.90 1.18 -33.40
CA ALA A 212 7.22 0.88 -33.95
C ALA A 212 7.26 -0.44 -34.74
N ARG A 213 6.40 -1.41 -34.40
CA ARG A 213 6.31 -2.73 -35.06
C ARG A 213 5.35 -2.77 -36.24
N ALA A 214 4.45 -1.79 -36.36
CA ALA A 214 3.42 -1.76 -37.39
C ALA A 214 4.05 -1.61 -38.80
N LYS A 215 3.75 -2.58 -39.68
CA LYS A 215 4.22 -2.59 -41.08
C LYS A 215 3.22 -1.95 -42.04
N ASN A 216 1.94 -1.95 -41.69
CA ASN A 216 0.87 -1.38 -42.50
C ASN A 216 0.69 0.13 -42.18
N PRO A 217 0.76 1.04 -43.18
CA PRO A 217 0.53 2.47 -42.99
C PRO A 217 -0.79 2.83 -42.30
N THR A 218 -1.90 2.14 -42.62
CA THR A 218 -3.21 2.42 -42.03
C THR A 218 -3.21 2.13 -40.53
N GLN A 219 -2.71 0.95 -40.14
CA GLN A 219 -2.59 0.54 -38.74
C GLN A 219 -1.68 1.49 -37.95
N ARG A 220 -0.57 1.93 -38.57
CA ARG A 220 0.35 2.88 -37.95
C ARG A 220 -0.32 4.23 -37.66
N ASN A 221 -1.12 4.75 -38.59
CA ASN A 221 -1.88 5.99 -38.41
C ASN A 221 -2.96 5.86 -37.31
N GLU A 222 -3.65 4.72 -37.23
CA GLU A 222 -4.62 4.45 -36.16
C GLU A 222 -3.97 4.45 -34.77
N ILE A 223 -2.81 3.79 -34.63
CA ILE A 223 -2.07 3.77 -33.37
C ILE A 223 -1.60 5.19 -33.01
N PHE A 224 -1.12 5.96 -34.00
CA PHE A 224 -0.72 7.35 -33.78
C PHE A 224 -1.89 8.23 -33.28
N ALA A 225 -3.09 8.08 -33.86
CA ALA A 225 -4.28 8.79 -33.40
C ALA A 225 -4.66 8.42 -31.95
N LYS A 226 -4.55 7.13 -31.58
CA LYS A 226 -4.77 6.66 -30.20
C LYS A 226 -3.74 7.26 -29.24
N LEU A 227 -2.45 7.25 -29.58
CA LEU A 227 -1.39 7.88 -28.80
C LEU A 227 -1.64 9.37 -28.58
N HIS A 228 -2.06 10.10 -29.61
CA HIS A 228 -2.36 11.53 -29.49
C HIS A 228 -3.52 11.79 -28.51
N LYS A 229 -4.61 11.02 -28.60
CA LYS A 229 -5.74 11.14 -27.68
C LYS A 229 -5.34 10.80 -26.24
N LEU A 230 -4.57 9.73 -26.05
CA LEU A 230 -4.07 9.30 -24.75
C LEU A 230 -3.19 10.37 -24.09
N ARG A 231 -2.23 10.93 -24.84
CA ARG A 231 -1.37 12.02 -24.35
C ARG A 231 -2.15 13.28 -23.98
N ALA A 232 -3.19 13.62 -24.73
CA ALA A 232 -4.07 14.74 -24.38
C ALA A 232 -4.81 14.48 -23.06
N GLN A 233 -5.23 13.23 -22.80
CA GLN A 233 -5.85 12.85 -21.52
C GLN A 233 -4.85 12.88 -20.36
N LEU A 234 -3.62 12.41 -20.56
CA LEU A 234 -2.55 12.51 -19.56
C LEU A 234 -2.28 13.97 -19.19
N ALA A 235 -2.12 14.84 -20.20
CA ALA A 235 -1.89 16.28 -19.98
C ALA A 235 -3.03 16.96 -19.20
N GLN A 236 -4.27 16.51 -19.37
CA GLN A 236 -5.42 17.03 -18.62
C GLN A 236 -5.45 16.56 -17.15
N LEU A 237 -4.92 15.36 -16.86
CA LEU A 237 -4.93 14.78 -15.51
C LEU A 237 -3.69 15.18 -14.70
N GLU A 238 -2.57 15.45 -15.37
CA GLU A 238 -1.29 15.82 -14.75
C GLU A 238 -1.09 17.34 -14.63
N GLY A 239 -1.81 18.13 -15.44
CA GLY A 239 -1.77 19.60 -15.43
C GLY A 239 -2.80 20.22 -14.48
#